data_AF-W2QGU9-F1
#
_entry.id   AF-W2QGU9-F1
#
_cell.length_a   1.000
_cell.length_b   1.000
_cell.length_c   1.000
_cell.angle_alpha   90.00
_cell.angle_beta   90.00
_cell.angle_gamma   90.00
#
_symmetry.space_group_name_H-M   'P 1'
#
loop_
_entity.id
_entity.type
_entity.pdbx_description
1 polymer ?
#
loop_
_entity_poly.entity_id
_entity_poly.type
_entity_poly.pdbx_seq_one_letter_code
_entity_poly.pdbx_strand_id
1 'polypeptide(L)'
;MHGRGVYSFATGAIYDGEFQNSQFHGVGSYRWADGAHYNGGWHFNRYILSILWQILRLKSYLWNLIVVFFAVRMHGDGLYVDKDGVEWRGRFVNGKYDNGRIFHTLR
;
A
#
# COMPACT_ATOMS: atom_id res chain seq x y z
N MET A 1 -9.39 -24.01 -6.40
CA MET A 1 -7.94 -24.27 -6.32
C MET A 1 -7.30 -23.33 -5.32
N HIS A 2 -6.41 -23.87 -4.49
CA HIS A 2 -5.57 -23.12 -3.56
C HIS A 2 -4.15 -23.67 -3.65
N GLY A 3 -3.13 -22.82 -3.52
CA GLY A 3 -1.73 -23.18 -3.65
C GLY A 3 -1.17 -22.96 -5.06
N ARG A 4 0.04 -23.44 -5.34
CA ARG A 4 0.70 -23.24 -6.63
C ARG A 4 0.16 -24.18 -7.70
N GLY A 5 0.01 -23.69 -8.93
CA GLY A 5 -0.45 -24.49 -10.05
C GLY A 5 -0.14 -23.85 -11.40
N VAL A 6 -0.48 -24.58 -12.46
CA VAL A 6 -0.40 -24.08 -13.83
C VAL A 6 -1.80 -24.12 -14.44
N TYR A 7 -2.21 -23.03 -15.07
CA TYR A 7 -3.47 -22.91 -15.79
C TYR A 7 -3.22 -22.53 -17.24
N SER A 8 -3.61 -23.41 -18.14
CA SER A 8 -3.53 -23.19 -19.59
C SER A 8 -4.89 -22.74 -20.12
N PHE A 9 -4.91 -21.59 -20.77
CA PHE A 9 -6.11 -21.05 -21.41
C PHE A 9 -6.29 -21.64 -22.80
N ALA A 10 -7.55 -21.75 -23.24
CA ALA A 10 -7.88 -22.15 -24.61
C ALA A 10 -7.29 -21.19 -25.68
N THR A 11 -6.99 -19.94 -25.31
CA THR A 11 -6.32 -18.96 -26.17
C THR A 11 -4.84 -19.24 -26.39
N GLY A 12 -4.25 -20.20 -25.69
CA GLY A 12 -2.81 -20.50 -25.72
C GLY A 12 -1.99 -19.74 -24.66
N ALA A 13 -2.62 -18.84 -23.89
CA ALA A 13 -1.98 -18.22 -22.74
C ALA A 13 -1.78 -19.22 -21.58
N ILE A 14 -0.75 -19.01 -20.76
CA ILE A 14 -0.41 -19.89 -19.65
C ILE A 14 -0.11 -19.04 -18.41
N TYR A 15 -0.70 -19.41 -17.27
CA TYR A 15 -0.34 -18.90 -15.96
C TYR A 15 0.34 -19.99 -15.14
N ASP A 16 1.51 -19.72 -14.57
CA ASP A 16 2.20 -20.55 -13.56
C ASP A 16 2.39 -19.70 -12.31
N GLY A 17 1.69 -20.03 -11.24
CA GLY A 17 1.77 -19.24 -10.02
C GLY A 17 0.84 -19.71 -8.93
N GLU A 18 0.67 -18.87 -7.92
CA GLU A 18 -0.19 -19.17 -6.78
C GLU A 18 -1.66 -18.91 -7.12
N PHE A 19 -2.51 -19.71 -6.47
CA PHE A 19 -3.96 -19.63 -6.53
C PHE A 19 -4.53 -19.48 -5.14
N GLN A 20 -5.58 -18.67 -5.04
CA GLN A 20 -6.42 -18.58 -3.87
C GLN A 20 -7.89 -18.48 -4.31
N ASN A 21 -8.75 -19.35 -3.79
CA ASN A 21 -10.18 -19.40 -4.14
C ASN A 21 -10.41 -19.53 -5.65
N SER A 22 -9.59 -20.36 -6.32
CA SER A 22 -9.58 -20.55 -7.78
C SER A 22 -9.23 -19.31 -8.60
N GLN A 23 -8.62 -18.30 -7.98
CA GLN A 23 -8.15 -17.09 -8.65
C GLN A 23 -6.63 -17.01 -8.57
N PHE A 24 -5.98 -16.43 -9.57
CA PHE A 24 -4.57 -16.10 -9.55
C PHE A 24 -4.31 -15.12 -8.40
N HIS A 25 -3.34 -15.46 -7.57
CA HIS A 25 -2.95 -14.72 -6.38
C HIS A 25 -1.43 -14.84 -6.18
N GLY A 26 -0.85 -14.06 -5.27
CA GLY A 26 0.55 -14.22 -4.86
C GLY A 26 1.54 -13.94 -5.99
N VAL A 27 2.59 -14.74 -6.09
CA VAL A 27 3.60 -14.60 -7.16
C VAL A 27 3.29 -15.55 -8.31
N GLY A 28 3.38 -15.05 -9.54
CA GLY A 28 3.13 -15.85 -10.73
C GLY A 28 3.70 -15.27 -12.02
N SER A 29 3.91 -16.16 -12.98
CA SER A 29 4.27 -15.87 -14.36
C SER A 29 3.07 -16.06 -15.26
N TYR A 30 2.80 -15.09 -16.12
CA TYR A 30 1.78 -15.20 -17.17
C TYR A 30 2.43 -15.01 -18.52
N ARG A 31 2.26 -15.98 -19.41
CA ARG A 31 2.70 -15.93 -20.79
C ARG A 31 1.48 -15.80 -21.69
N TRP A 32 1.43 -14.74 -22.48
CA TRP A 32 0.41 -14.55 -23.51
C TRP A 32 0.70 -15.44 -24.72
N ALA A 33 -0.32 -15.68 -25.55
CA ALA A 33 -0.19 -16.52 -26.74
C ALA A 33 0.76 -15.93 -27.81
N ASP A 34 0.93 -14.61 -27.80
CA ASP A 34 1.87 -13.88 -28.66
C ASP A 34 3.33 -13.95 -28.17
N GLY A 35 3.57 -14.60 -27.02
CA GLY A 35 4.90 -14.74 -26.43
C GLY A 35 5.31 -13.62 -25.48
N ALA A 36 4.49 -12.58 -25.32
CA ALA A 36 4.70 -11.64 -24.21
C ALA A 36 4.66 -12.41 -22.89
N HIS A 37 5.37 -11.92 -21.87
CA HIS A 37 5.38 -12.53 -20.56
C HIS A 37 5.41 -11.47 -19.45
N TYR A 38 4.77 -11.79 -18.34
CA TYR A 38 4.76 -10.99 -17.12
C TYR A 38 5.13 -11.87 -15.95
N ASN A 39 6.12 -11.43 -15.17
CA ASN A 39 6.53 -12.06 -13.93
C ASN A 39 6.30 -11.06 -12.80
N GLY A 40 5.38 -11.36 -11.89
CA GLY A 40 5.08 -10.43 -10.80
C GLY A 40 3.94 -10.86 -9.90
N GLY A 41 3.42 -9.88 -9.16
CA GLY A 41 2.33 -10.10 -8.21
C GLY A 41 0.98 -10.24 -8.90
N TRP A 42 0.10 -11.04 -8.31
CA TRP A 42 -1.26 -11.29 -8.73
C TRP A 42 -2.23 -11.13 -7.56
N HIS A 43 -3.38 -10.52 -7.82
CA HIS A 43 -4.46 -10.41 -6.84
C HIS A 43 -5.81 -10.40 -7.56
N PHE A 44 -6.70 -11.33 -7.21
CA PHE A 44 -8.02 -11.48 -7.82
C PHE A 44 -7.97 -11.49 -9.36
N ASN A 45 -7.13 -12.37 -9.94
CA ASN A 45 -6.91 -12.51 -11.38
C ASN A 45 -6.31 -11.29 -12.11
N ARG A 46 -5.89 -10.25 -11.38
CA ARG A 46 -5.24 -9.07 -11.96
C ARG A 46 -3.75 -9.10 -11.67
N TYR A 47 -2.94 -8.88 -12.70
CA TYR A 47 -1.51 -8.61 -12.50
C TYR A 47 -1.36 -7.28 -11.79
N ILE A 48 -0.49 -7.24 -10.80
CA ILE A 48 -0.18 -6.03 -10.07
C ILE A 48 1.12 -5.49 -10.62
N LEU A 49 1.04 -4.44 -11.44
CA LEU A 49 2.22 -3.74 -11.93
C LEU A 49 3.17 -3.50 -10.75
N SER A 50 4.41 -3.99 -10.85
CA SER A 50 5.32 -4.14 -9.70
C SER A 50 5.54 -2.85 -8.90
N ILE A 51 5.36 -1.70 -9.54
CA ILE A 51 5.38 -0.37 -8.94
C ILE A 51 4.12 -0.09 -8.11
N LEU A 52 2.93 -0.45 -8.60
CA LEU A 52 1.67 -0.26 -7.88
C LEU A 52 1.63 -1.09 -6.59
N TRP A 53 2.17 -2.31 -6.60
CA TRP A 53 2.24 -3.15 -5.39
C TRP A 53 3.19 -2.57 -4.34
N GLN A 54 4.34 -2.05 -4.78
CA GLN A 54 5.26 -1.32 -3.89
C GLN A 54 4.59 -0.06 -3.33
N ILE A 55 3.85 0.69 -4.14
CA ILE A 55 3.11 1.87 -3.69
C ILE A 55 2.00 1.50 -2.70
N LEU A 56 1.23 0.43 -2.95
CA LEU A 56 0.18 -0.04 -2.03
C LEU A 56 0.77 -0.52 -0.70
N ARG A 57 1.88 -1.25 -0.75
CA ARG A 57 2.63 -1.69 0.42
C ARG A 57 3.19 -0.49 1.21
N LEU A 58 3.79 0.48 0.53
CA LEU A 58 4.25 1.73 1.13
C LEU A 58 3.09 2.54 1.71
N LYS A 59 1.92 2.62 1.06
CA LYS A 59 0.74 3.29 1.63
C LYS A 59 0.28 2.63 2.94
N SER A 60 0.33 1.30 3.04
CA SER A 60 0.02 0.59 4.30
C SER A 60 1.04 0.90 5.40
N TYR A 61 2.34 0.92 5.09
CA TYR A 61 3.37 1.33 6.06
C TYR A 61 3.28 2.80 6.45
N LEU A 62 3.04 3.69 5.49
CA LEU A 62 2.82 5.12 5.73
C LEU A 62 1.58 5.34 6.58
N TRP A 63 0.49 4.59 6.33
CA TRP A 63 -0.71 4.66 7.16
C TRP A 63 -0.44 4.22 8.60
N ASN A 64 0.26 3.09 8.79
CA ASN A 64 0.68 2.65 10.12
C ASN A 64 1.61 3.66 10.80
N LEU A 65 2.53 4.28 10.07
CA LEU A 65 3.42 5.31 10.59
C LEU A 65 2.63 6.54 11.03
N ILE A 66 1.72 7.04 10.19
CA ILE A 66 0.82 8.15 10.48
C ILE A 66 0.01 7.87 11.75
N VAL A 67 -0.61 6.69 11.87
CA VAL A 67 -1.38 6.27 13.07
C VAL A 67 -0.49 6.16 14.31
N VAL A 68 0.72 5.59 14.19
CA VAL A 68 1.69 5.50 15.30
C VAL A 68 2.13 6.87 15.77
N PHE A 69 2.35 7.84 14.88
CA PHE A 69 2.63 9.24 15.22
C PHE A 69 1.46 9.95 15.93
N PHE A 70 0.22 9.47 15.77
CA PHE A 70 -0.92 9.97 16.55
C PHE A 70 -1.04 9.29 17.91
N ALA A 71 -0.74 7.99 17.99
CA ALA A 71 -0.76 7.23 19.23
C ALA A 71 0.41 7.59 20.17
N VAL A 72 1.60 7.85 19.61
CA VAL A 72 2.76 8.40 20.29
C VAL A 72 2.71 9.91 20.11
N ARG A 73 2.43 10.65 21.18
CA ARG A 73 2.18 12.10 21.10
C ARG A 73 3.23 12.84 20.28
N MET A 74 2.79 13.57 19.25
CA MET A 74 3.66 14.39 18.39
C MET A 74 4.55 15.31 19.24
N HIS A 75 5.86 15.29 18.97
CA HIS A 75 6.89 16.07 19.67
C HIS A 75 7.99 16.53 18.68
N GLY A 76 8.45 17.78 18.78
CA GLY A 76 9.45 18.37 17.90
C GLY A 76 8.85 19.23 16.77
N ASP A 77 9.68 19.69 15.85
CA ASP A 77 9.25 20.53 14.72
C ASP A 77 8.70 19.66 13.57
N GLY A 78 7.56 20.04 13.01
CA GLY A 78 6.93 19.24 11.96
C GLY A 78 5.78 19.91 11.20
N LEU A 79 5.19 19.14 10.30
CA LEU A 79 3.96 19.45 9.57
C LEU A 79 2.92 18.39 9.94
N TYR A 80 1.75 18.85 10.36
CA TYR A 80 0.58 18.02 10.59
C TYR A 80 -0.54 18.47 9.64
N VAL A 81 -1.24 17.53 9.01
CA VAL A 81 -2.45 17.80 8.23
C VAL A 81 -3.60 17.09 8.90
N ASP A 82 -4.61 17.84 9.33
CA ASP A 82 -5.77 17.25 9.99
C ASP A 82 -6.74 16.59 9.00
N LYS A 83 -7.79 15.96 9.53
CA LYS A 83 -8.81 15.26 8.73
C LYS A 83 -9.58 16.19 7.78
N ASP A 84 -9.59 17.49 8.05
CA ASP A 84 -10.28 18.50 7.26
C ASP A 84 -9.32 19.13 6.22
N GLY A 85 -8.07 18.66 6.18
CA GLY A 85 -7.05 19.10 5.24
C GLY A 85 -6.30 20.36 5.69
N VAL A 86 -6.47 20.81 6.93
CA VAL A 86 -5.78 22.00 7.43
C VAL A 86 -4.35 21.65 7.81
N GLU A 87 -3.40 22.44 7.31
CA GLU A 87 -1.98 22.30 7.62
C GLU A 87 -1.58 23.09 8.88
N TRP A 88 -0.89 22.40 9.78
CA TRP A 88 -0.33 22.94 11.01
C TRP A 88 1.19 22.77 10.96
N ARG A 89 1.93 23.88 10.84
CA ARG A 89 3.39 23.90 10.66
C ARG A 89 4.06 24.57 11.84
N GLY A 90 4.86 23.83 12.62
CA GLY A 90 5.53 24.40 13.79
C GLY A 90 5.94 23.35 14.81
N ARG A 91 6.06 23.76 16.06
CA ARG A 91 6.57 22.91 17.13
C ARG A 91 5.43 22.17 17.81
N PHE A 92 5.61 20.87 18.02
CA PHE A 92 4.67 20.03 18.73
C PHE A 92 5.28 19.60 20.07
N VAL A 93 4.47 19.62 21.13
CA VAL A 93 4.87 19.16 22.47
C VAL A 93 3.72 18.36 23.06
N ASN A 94 3.92 17.05 23.21
CA ASN A 94 2.94 16.13 23.79
C ASN A 94 1.56 16.23 23.12
N GLY A 95 1.55 16.33 21.79
CA GLY A 95 0.33 16.41 20.97
C GLY A 95 -0.34 17.80 20.93
N LYS A 96 0.28 18.82 21.52
CA LYS A 96 -0.14 20.22 21.38
C LYS A 96 0.73 20.92 20.36
N TYR A 97 0.11 21.70 19.49
CA TYR A 97 0.78 22.54 18.51
C TYR A 97 1.08 23.92 19.09
N ASP A 98 2.31 24.39 18.94
CA ASP A 98 2.75 25.72 19.34
C ASP A 98 3.09 26.56 18.09
N ASN A 99 2.41 27.69 17.93
CA ASN A 99 2.68 28.67 16.87
C ASN A 99 3.59 29.83 17.33
N GLY A 100 4.24 29.68 18.48
CA GLY A 100 5.09 30.70 19.11
C GLY A 100 4.33 31.73 19.94
N ARG A 101 2.99 31.62 20.03
CA ARG A 101 2.15 32.52 20.84
C ARG A 101 1.19 31.76 21.75
N ILE A 102 0.66 30.63 21.30
CA ILE A 102 -0.32 29.83 22.04
C ILE A 102 -0.23 28.34 21.69
N PHE A 103 -0.53 27.48 22.67
CA PHE A 103 -0.70 26.05 22.45
C PHE A 103 -2.13 25.73 21.99
N HIS A 104 -2.25 25.09 20.84
CA HIS A 104 -3.50 24.52 20.34
C HIS A 104 -3.53 23.01 20.57
N THR A 105 -4.65 22.50 21.06
CA THR A 105 -4.93 21.07 21.05
C THR A 105 -5.46 20.70 19.67
N LEU A 106 -4.80 19.76 19.00
CA LEU A 106 -5.24 19.21 17.72
C LEU A 106 -6.51 18.39 17.93
N ARG A 107 -7.47 18.49 17.00
CA ARG A 107 -8.77 17.79 17.06
C ARG A 107 -8.74 16.47 16.32
#